data_AF-A0A7X6DR11-F1
#
_entry.id   AF-A0A7X6DR11-F1
#
_cell.length_a   1.000
_cell.length_b   1.000
_cell.length_c   1.000
_cell.angle_alpha   90.00
_cell.angle_beta   90.00
_cell.angle_gamma   90.00
#
_symmetry.space_group_name_H-M   'P 1'
#
loop_
_entity.id
_entity.type
_entity.pdbx_description
1 polymer ?
#
loop_
_entity_poly.entity_id
_entity_poly.type
_entity_poly.pdbx_seq_one_letter_code
_entity_poly.pdbx_strand_id
1 'polypeptide(L)'
;MARHGSRPLPQIQHSERRNALSDEEEQPAPEIRDVDRAASGGPRAGWAIGDRFSWEEIHQRLLASADEEISSSVREMFFSGFTAGFAIALTFVAYAVGRVQFPENRFLAALLYPIGFLYIILGRYQLFTENTLPPVKLVMTRLASLPLLLRLWGVVLIANIAGAALGAYILAHTHVLSPDAIKAGATFAQQGFETGRWWDAFFKAVFAGWLVAGVVWINVAARDTISRLVIVYIVFYMVAVADLFHVITAAADLFFFVFLQAPGPGLISLVHRFWLPVLLGNTVGGVMLFAFSAYAQTEQRRYPEVRILTLRELLFSMKGGRPFKTPRPRPPWKKGS
;
A
#
# COMPACT_ATOMS: atom_id res chain seq x y z
N MET A 1 -53.35 -81.19 22.62
CA MET A 1 -53.47 -81.18 24.09
C MET A 1 -52.18 -80.64 24.70
N ALA A 2 -52.31 -79.70 25.62
CA ALA A 2 -51.25 -78.85 26.17
C ALA A 2 -50.43 -79.49 27.30
N ARG A 3 -49.20 -78.98 27.51
CA ARG A 3 -48.52 -78.59 28.79
C ARG A 3 -47.04 -78.27 28.49
N HIS A 4 -46.65 -76.99 28.48
CA HIS A 4 -46.04 -76.20 29.57
C HIS A 4 -44.54 -76.48 29.84
N GLY A 5 -43.73 -75.45 29.58
CA GLY A 5 -42.31 -75.36 29.88
C GLY A 5 -41.82 -73.93 29.62
N SER A 6 -42.00 -73.06 30.61
CA SER A 6 -41.68 -71.63 30.58
C SER A 6 -40.16 -71.40 30.54
N ARG A 7 -39.67 -70.65 29.54
CA ARG A 7 -38.33 -70.03 29.56
C ARG A 7 -38.49 -68.50 29.63
N PRO A 8 -37.79 -67.80 30.54
CA PRO A 8 -37.85 -66.35 30.59
C PRO A 8 -37.07 -65.73 29.41
N LEU A 9 -37.64 -64.67 28.83
CA LEU A 9 -36.97 -63.79 27.87
C LEU A 9 -35.81 -63.05 28.57
N PRO A 10 -34.66 -62.84 27.90
CA PRO A 10 -33.61 -62.01 28.45
C PRO A 10 -34.07 -60.55 28.49
N GLN A 11 -34.00 -59.93 29.67
CA GLN A 11 -34.09 -58.48 29.82
C GLN A 11 -32.92 -57.84 29.06
N ILE A 12 -33.19 -57.28 27.88
CA ILE A 12 -32.25 -56.38 27.22
C ILE A 12 -32.44 -55.01 27.88
N GLN A 13 -31.38 -54.57 28.56
CA GLN A 13 -31.26 -53.30 29.26
C GLN A 13 -31.69 -52.13 28.37
N HIS A 14 -32.75 -51.44 28.78
CA HIS A 14 -33.23 -50.22 28.13
C HIS A 14 -32.48 -48.96 28.56
N SER A 15 -31.34 -49.08 29.25
CA SER A 15 -30.62 -47.93 29.84
C SER A 15 -29.39 -47.43 29.06
N GLU A 16 -28.99 -48.06 27.96
CA GLU A 16 -27.78 -47.62 27.22
C GLU A 16 -28.06 -46.90 25.89
N ARG A 17 -29.31 -46.83 25.44
CA ARG A 17 -29.70 -46.13 24.19
C ARG A 17 -30.15 -44.67 24.36
N ARG A 18 -29.68 -43.99 25.42
CA ARG A 18 -29.87 -42.53 25.58
C ARG A 18 -28.57 -41.72 25.67
N ASN A 19 -27.41 -42.37 25.53
CA ASN A 19 -26.11 -41.69 25.48
C ASN A 19 -25.41 -41.78 24.12
N ALA A 20 -26.06 -42.31 23.08
CA ALA A 20 -25.43 -42.46 21.75
C ALA A 20 -25.72 -41.29 20.79
N LEU A 21 -26.15 -40.13 21.29
CA LEU A 21 -26.43 -38.92 20.50
C LEU A 21 -25.81 -37.64 21.10
N SER A 22 -24.91 -37.75 22.08
CA SER A 22 -24.20 -36.59 22.65
C SER A 22 -22.75 -36.44 22.19
N ASP A 23 -22.26 -37.38 21.39
CA ASP A 23 -20.86 -37.41 20.97
C ASP A 23 -20.77 -37.20 19.45
N GLU A 24 -21.45 -36.16 18.94
CA GLU A 24 -20.88 -35.46 17.80
C GLU A 24 -19.59 -34.85 18.34
N GLU A 25 -18.48 -35.58 18.20
CA GLU A 25 -17.13 -35.06 18.34
C GLU A 25 -17.13 -33.71 17.62
N GLU A 26 -17.08 -32.64 18.41
CA GLU A 26 -16.79 -31.30 17.95
C GLU A 26 -15.46 -31.42 17.23
N GLN A 27 -15.51 -31.58 15.90
CA GLN A 27 -14.32 -31.74 15.08
C GLN A 27 -13.39 -30.60 15.49
N PRO A 28 -12.19 -30.90 16.02
CA PRO A 28 -11.33 -29.84 16.50
C PRO A 28 -11.13 -28.88 15.34
N ALA A 29 -11.50 -27.61 15.55
CA ALA A 29 -11.27 -26.55 14.57
C ALA A 29 -9.83 -26.71 14.08
N PRO A 30 -9.56 -26.76 12.76
CA PRO A 30 -8.29 -27.24 12.24
C PRO A 30 -7.14 -26.57 12.97
N GLU A 31 -6.37 -27.37 13.70
CA GLU A 31 -5.33 -26.90 14.60
C GLU A 31 -4.33 -26.06 13.78
N ILE A 32 -4.20 -24.78 14.14
CA ILE A 32 -3.32 -23.83 13.45
C ILE A 32 -1.90 -24.37 13.53
N ARG A 33 -1.41 -24.98 12.46
CA ARG A 33 0.02 -25.31 12.37
C ARG A 33 0.79 -24.00 12.30
N ASP A 34 1.58 -23.72 13.33
CA ASP A 34 2.37 -22.49 13.51
C ASP A 34 3.31 -22.17 12.31
N VAL A 35 3.52 -23.15 11.42
CA VAL A 35 4.26 -23.02 10.14
C VAL A 35 3.57 -22.14 9.08
N ASP A 36 2.27 -21.84 9.21
CA ASP A 36 1.50 -21.09 8.21
C ASP A 36 1.47 -19.56 8.44
N ARG A 37 2.28 -19.02 9.36
CA ARG A 37 2.40 -17.56 9.59
C ARG A 37 3.81 -17.03 9.28
N ALA A 38 3.87 -15.83 8.71
CA ALA A 38 5.12 -15.11 8.49
C ALA A 38 5.67 -14.57 9.82
N ALA A 39 6.94 -14.20 9.87
CA ALA A 39 7.56 -13.60 11.06
C ALA A 39 6.86 -12.30 11.51
N SER A 40 6.21 -11.59 10.59
CA SER A 40 5.38 -10.42 10.84
C SER A 40 3.99 -10.74 11.43
N GLY A 41 3.63 -12.02 11.50
CA GLY A 41 2.35 -12.54 12.00
C GLY A 41 1.23 -12.62 10.97
N GLY A 42 1.49 -12.29 9.69
CA GLY A 42 0.51 -12.45 8.61
C GLY A 42 0.42 -13.89 8.08
N PRO A 43 -0.77 -14.35 7.61
CA PRO A 43 -0.94 -15.70 7.05
C PRO A 43 -0.09 -15.93 5.80
N ARG A 44 0.48 -17.12 5.60
CA ARG A 44 1.33 -17.49 4.44
C ARG A 44 0.54 -18.10 3.29
N ALA A 45 -0.53 -18.84 3.58
CA ALA A 45 -1.46 -19.44 2.62
C ALA A 45 -2.91 -19.04 2.95
N GLY A 46 -3.83 -19.29 2.03
CA GLY A 46 -5.24 -18.96 2.19
C GLY A 46 -5.95 -20.10 2.90
N TRP A 47 -6.81 -19.77 3.85
CA TRP A 47 -7.47 -20.72 4.73
C TRP A 47 -8.42 -21.66 3.99
N ALA A 48 -9.29 -21.08 3.16
CA ALA A 48 -10.27 -21.85 2.39
C ALA A 48 -9.67 -22.43 1.10
N ILE A 49 -8.87 -21.63 0.40
CA ILE A 49 -8.20 -22.04 -0.84
C ILE A 49 -6.73 -21.68 -0.71
N GLY A 50 -5.89 -22.70 -0.84
CA GLY A 50 -4.46 -22.62 -0.60
C GLY A 50 -3.77 -21.51 -1.35
N ASP A 51 -4.24 -21.08 -2.54
CA ASP A 51 -3.72 -20.03 -3.43
C ASP A 51 -4.48 -18.68 -3.40
N ARG A 52 -5.58 -18.57 -2.64
CA ARG A 52 -6.41 -17.36 -2.58
C ARG A 52 -6.70 -16.95 -1.14
N PHE A 53 -6.34 -15.72 -0.81
CA PHE A 53 -6.64 -15.15 0.50
C PHE A 53 -8.07 -14.65 0.57
N SER A 54 -8.72 -14.93 1.69
CA SER A 54 -9.94 -14.24 2.11
C SER A 54 -9.63 -12.77 2.42
N TRP A 55 -10.68 -11.94 2.48
CA TRP A 55 -10.53 -10.54 2.82
C TRP A 55 -9.83 -10.34 4.17
N GLU A 56 -10.16 -11.15 5.18
CA GLU A 56 -9.59 -11.09 6.52
C GLU A 56 -8.09 -11.42 6.51
N GLU A 57 -7.65 -12.36 5.69
CA GLU A 57 -6.24 -12.70 5.56
C GLU A 57 -5.43 -11.60 4.87
N ILE A 58 -6.00 -10.97 3.83
CA ILE A 58 -5.40 -9.79 3.19
C ILE A 58 -5.35 -8.64 4.20
N HIS A 59 -6.42 -8.47 4.98
CA HIS A 59 -6.52 -7.48 6.04
C HIS A 59 -5.41 -7.65 7.08
N GLN A 60 -5.16 -8.87 7.56
CA GLN A 60 -4.10 -9.19 8.52
C GLN A 60 -2.71 -8.91 7.96
N ARG A 61 -2.45 -9.32 6.72
CA ARG A 61 -1.18 -9.04 6.06
C ARG A 61 -0.94 -7.53 5.88
N LEU A 62 -1.99 -6.79 5.53
CA LEU A 62 -1.94 -5.33 5.39
C LEU A 62 -1.58 -4.68 6.73
N LEU A 63 -2.21 -5.11 7.83
CA LEU A 63 -1.89 -4.62 9.17
C LEU A 63 -0.45 -4.95 9.58
N ALA A 64 0.03 -6.15 9.26
CA ALA A 64 1.42 -6.55 9.52
C ALA A 64 2.43 -5.68 8.75
N SER A 65 2.17 -5.38 7.47
CA SER A 65 3.00 -4.45 6.68
C SER A 65 2.99 -3.04 7.27
N ALA A 66 1.80 -2.55 7.63
CA ALA A 66 1.62 -1.22 8.23
C ALA A 66 2.42 -1.08 9.54
N ASP A 67 2.47 -2.14 10.35
CA ASP A 67 3.18 -2.19 11.62
C ASP A 67 4.71 -2.05 11.43
N GLU A 68 5.26 -2.74 10.42
CA GLU A 68 6.67 -2.63 10.04
C GLU A 68 7.01 -1.21 9.56
N GLU A 69 6.16 -0.63 8.70
CA GLU A 69 6.36 0.70 8.14
C GLU A 69 6.30 1.80 9.23
N ILE A 70 5.28 1.77 10.08
CA ILE A 70 5.05 2.81 11.08
C ILE A 70 6.05 2.76 12.25
N SER A 71 6.62 1.58 12.52
CA SER A 71 7.62 1.34 13.58
C SER A 71 9.07 1.51 13.12
N SER A 72 9.28 1.86 11.85
CA SER A 72 10.60 2.14 11.28
C SER A 72 11.24 3.38 11.93
N SER A 73 12.57 3.45 11.89
CA SER A 73 13.30 4.64 12.37
C SER A 73 13.19 5.80 11.37
N VAL A 74 13.31 7.04 11.86
CA VAL A 74 13.29 8.24 10.98
C VAL A 74 14.33 8.17 9.87
N ARG A 75 15.52 7.62 10.18
CA ARG A 75 16.59 7.44 9.22
C ARG A 75 16.23 6.44 8.12
N GLU A 76 15.69 5.27 8.49
CA GLU A 76 15.24 4.27 7.53
C GLU A 76 14.13 4.82 6.64
N MET A 77 13.13 5.49 7.23
CA MET A 77 12.05 6.12 6.48
C MET A 77 12.57 7.17 5.50
N PHE A 78 13.48 8.03 5.94
CA PHE A 78 14.03 9.08 5.10
C PHE A 78 14.81 8.52 3.92
N PHE A 79 15.76 7.60 4.12
CA PHE A 79 16.55 7.07 3.00
C PHE A 79 15.74 6.17 2.07
N SER A 80 14.80 5.40 2.61
CA SER A 80 13.86 4.61 1.79
C SER A 80 12.98 5.54 0.94
N GLY A 81 12.40 6.57 1.56
CA GLY A 81 11.59 7.56 0.85
C GLY A 81 12.37 8.40 -0.14
N PHE A 82 13.61 8.77 0.18
CA PHE A 82 14.49 9.48 -0.73
C PHE A 82 14.76 8.65 -1.98
N THR A 83 15.08 7.36 -1.79
CA THR A 83 15.31 6.42 -2.90
C THR A 83 14.05 6.26 -3.76
N ALA A 84 12.87 6.15 -3.13
CA ALA A 84 11.61 6.10 -3.86
C ALA A 84 11.36 7.37 -4.69
N GLY A 85 11.57 8.54 -4.09
CA GLY A 85 11.45 9.83 -4.78
C GLY A 85 12.41 9.97 -5.95
N PHE A 86 13.65 9.54 -5.78
CA PHE A 86 14.65 9.55 -6.83
C PHE A 86 14.31 8.59 -7.98
N ALA A 87 13.77 7.40 -7.68
CA ALA A 87 13.34 6.43 -8.69
C ALA A 87 12.23 6.95 -9.61
N ILE A 88 11.44 7.95 -9.17
CA ILE A 88 10.46 8.64 -10.04
C ILE A 88 11.12 9.35 -11.23
N ALA A 89 12.40 9.70 -11.14
CA ALA A 89 13.14 10.21 -12.30
C ALA A 89 13.15 9.22 -13.46
N LEU A 90 13.15 7.90 -13.20
CA LEU A 90 13.06 6.88 -14.23
C LEU A 90 11.72 6.92 -14.97
N THR A 91 10.62 7.10 -14.23
CA THR A 91 9.28 7.32 -14.82
C THR A 91 9.27 8.56 -15.71
N PHE A 92 9.88 9.66 -15.25
CA PHE A 92 9.97 10.89 -16.04
C PHE A 92 10.76 10.68 -17.34
N VAL A 93 11.96 10.09 -17.24
CA VAL A 93 12.81 9.80 -18.41
C VAL A 93 12.06 8.92 -19.41
N ALA A 94 11.46 7.83 -18.94
CA ALA A 94 10.73 6.89 -19.76
C ALA A 94 9.60 7.57 -20.54
N TYR A 95 8.84 8.45 -19.88
CA TYR A 95 7.76 9.18 -20.51
C TYR A 95 8.25 10.24 -21.48
N ALA A 96 9.27 11.02 -21.11
CA ALA A 96 9.86 12.04 -21.97
C ALA A 96 10.40 11.44 -23.28
N VAL A 97 11.13 10.32 -23.18
CA VAL A 97 11.61 9.56 -24.35
C VAL A 97 10.43 8.99 -25.14
N GLY A 98 9.44 8.42 -24.47
CA GLY A 98 8.23 7.92 -25.13
C GLY A 98 7.49 9.00 -25.93
N ARG A 99 7.41 10.24 -25.41
CA ARG A 99 6.80 11.39 -26.11
C ARG A 99 7.60 11.84 -27.33
N VAL A 100 8.92 11.64 -27.35
CA VAL A 100 9.75 11.89 -28.54
C VAL A 100 9.54 10.80 -29.59
N GLN A 101 9.51 9.53 -29.17
CA GLN A 101 9.38 8.40 -30.10
C GLN A 101 7.96 8.24 -30.65
N PHE A 102 6.95 8.61 -29.87
CA PHE A 102 5.53 8.50 -30.20
C PHE A 102 4.81 9.83 -29.98
N PRO A 103 5.13 10.89 -30.75
CA PRO A 103 4.61 12.24 -30.52
C PRO A 103 3.08 12.32 -30.63
N GLU A 104 2.50 11.57 -31.56
CA GLU A 104 1.06 11.55 -31.82
C GLU A 104 0.31 10.44 -31.07
N ASN A 105 1.02 9.58 -30.32
CA ASN A 105 0.40 8.44 -29.64
C ASN A 105 0.74 8.42 -28.15
N ARG A 106 -0.14 9.01 -27.35
CA ARG A 106 0.00 9.08 -25.89
C ARG A 106 -0.01 7.69 -25.22
N PHE A 107 -0.72 6.72 -25.79
CA PHE A 107 -0.75 5.35 -25.25
C PHE A 107 0.60 4.66 -25.39
N LEU A 108 1.24 4.77 -26.55
CA LEU A 108 2.58 4.20 -26.77
C LEU A 108 3.66 4.99 -26.01
N ALA A 109 3.53 6.31 -25.94
CA ALA A 109 4.46 7.15 -25.18
C ALA A 109 4.50 6.79 -23.68
N ALA A 110 3.38 6.30 -23.12
CA ALA A 110 3.28 5.91 -21.72
C ALA A 110 3.80 4.50 -21.41
N LEU A 111 4.19 3.69 -22.40
CA LEU A 111 4.44 2.26 -22.22
C LEU A 111 5.50 1.94 -21.15
N LEU A 112 6.50 2.81 -21.01
CA LEU A 112 7.61 2.66 -20.07
C LEU A 112 7.44 3.52 -18.79
N TYR A 113 6.37 4.31 -18.70
CA TYR A 113 6.07 5.14 -17.52
C TYR A 113 6.10 4.36 -16.18
N PRO A 114 5.61 3.10 -16.10
CA PRO A 114 5.59 2.36 -14.83
C PRO A 114 6.97 1.97 -14.26
N ILE A 115 8.07 2.12 -15.00
CA ILE A 115 9.39 1.61 -14.60
C ILE A 115 9.84 2.14 -13.23
N GLY A 116 9.70 3.44 -12.96
CA GLY A 116 10.05 4.00 -11.66
C GLY A 116 9.23 3.39 -10.52
N PHE A 117 7.92 3.21 -10.75
CA PHE A 117 7.03 2.56 -9.78
C PHE A 117 7.34 1.07 -9.57
N LEU A 118 7.79 0.35 -10.60
CA LEU A 118 8.26 -1.02 -10.44
C LEU A 118 9.46 -1.10 -9.50
N TYR A 119 10.44 -0.19 -9.66
CA TYR A 119 11.59 -0.09 -8.75
C TYR A 119 11.16 0.20 -7.30
N ILE A 120 10.19 1.10 -7.13
CA ILE A 120 9.67 1.50 -5.81
C ILE A 120 8.98 0.33 -5.13
N ILE A 121 7.97 -0.24 -5.78
CA ILE A 121 7.09 -1.25 -5.18
C ILE A 121 7.84 -2.57 -4.98
N LEU A 122 8.56 -3.05 -6.00
CA LEU A 122 9.28 -4.33 -5.92
C LEU A 122 10.52 -4.21 -5.03
N GLY A 123 11.16 -3.02 -5.01
CA GLY A 123 12.27 -2.69 -4.13
C GLY A 123 11.87 -2.41 -2.67
N ARG A 124 10.56 -2.32 -2.38
CA ARG A 124 9.99 -1.97 -1.07
C ARG A 124 10.50 -0.63 -0.52
N TYR A 125 10.67 0.34 -1.41
CA TYR A 125 10.96 1.71 -1.00
C TYR A 125 9.69 2.42 -0.53
N GLN A 126 9.78 3.28 0.47
CA GLN A 126 8.60 3.91 1.05
C GLN A 126 8.10 5.08 0.20
N LEU A 127 6.92 4.92 -0.40
CA LEU A 127 6.24 5.99 -1.10
C LEU A 127 5.08 6.54 -0.26
N PHE A 128 4.95 7.86 -0.18
CA PHE A 128 3.91 8.52 0.61
C PHE A 128 2.50 7.98 0.29
N THR A 129 2.20 7.82 -1.00
CA THR A 129 0.88 7.38 -1.47
C THR A 129 0.56 5.94 -1.09
N GLU A 130 1.55 5.06 -0.98
CA GLU A 130 1.36 3.69 -0.47
C GLU A 130 1.01 3.68 1.02
N ASN A 131 1.49 4.68 1.77
CA ASN A 131 1.26 4.84 3.20
C ASN A 131 -0.08 5.52 3.54
N THR A 132 -0.95 5.77 2.56
CA THR A 132 -2.28 6.37 2.76
C THR A 132 -3.39 5.37 3.08
N LEU A 133 -3.11 4.07 2.94
CA LEU A 133 -4.05 2.99 3.28
C LEU A 133 -3.62 2.21 4.55
N PRO A 134 -2.46 1.52 4.59
CA PRO A 134 -2.14 0.61 5.70
C PRO A 134 -1.97 1.33 7.07
N PRO A 135 -1.16 2.40 7.20
CA PRO A 135 -0.99 3.13 8.46
C PRO A 135 -2.26 3.84 8.95
N VAL A 136 -3.08 4.37 8.03
CA VAL A 136 -4.36 5.01 8.37
C VAL A 136 -5.29 4.04 9.05
N LYS A 137 -5.34 2.81 8.52
CA LYS A 137 -6.13 1.73 9.10
C LYS A 137 -5.67 1.37 10.52
N LEU A 138 -4.37 1.37 10.81
CA LEU A 138 -3.88 1.18 12.19
C LEU A 138 -4.40 2.28 13.14
N VAL A 139 -4.47 3.53 12.67
CA VAL A 139 -5.02 4.63 13.48
C VAL A 139 -6.54 4.48 13.67
N MET A 140 -7.29 4.15 12.62
CA MET A 140 -8.74 3.94 12.70
C MET A 140 -9.12 2.78 13.63
N THR A 141 -8.31 1.71 13.64
CA THR A 141 -8.46 0.56 14.54
C THR A 141 -7.84 0.81 15.93
N ARG A 142 -7.33 2.02 16.19
CA ARG A 142 -6.67 2.43 17.44
C ARG A 142 -5.48 1.57 17.85
N LEU A 143 -4.81 0.98 16.87
CA LEU A 143 -3.57 0.22 17.00
C LEU A 143 -2.31 1.10 16.87
N ALA A 144 -2.46 2.29 16.30
CA ALA A 144 -1.41 3.31 16.25
C ALA A 144 -1.97 4.71 16.53
N SER A 145 -1.13 5.62 17.01
CA SER A 145 -1.52 7.00 17.28
C SER A 145 -1.44 7.88 16.03
N LEU A 146 -2.29 8.90 15.99
CA LEU A 146 -2.31 9.90 14.93
C LEU A 146 -0.97 10.65 14.80
N PRO A 147 -0.28 11.10 15.88
CA PRO A 147 1.04 11.70 15.75
C PRO A 147 2.08 10.78 15.11
N LEU A 148 1.98 9.46 15.33
CA LEU A 148 2.90 8.50 14.73
C LEU A 148 2.65 8.35 13.21
N LEU A 149 1.37 8.36 12.79
CA LEU A 149 0.99 8.44 11.38
C LEU A 149 1.50 9.72 10.73
N LEU A 150 1.29 10.87 11.37
CA LEU A 150 1.75 12.17 10.86
C LEU A 150 3.28 12.23 10.76
N ARG A 151 4.02 11.60 11.69
CA ARG A 151 5.47 11.44 11.58
C ARG A 151 5.85 10.66 10.32
N LEU A 152 5.23 9.50 10.11
CA LEU A 152 5.49 8.66 8.93
C LEU A 152 5.20 9.44 7.64
N TRP A 153 4.02 10.05 7.55
CA TRP A 153 3.62 10.86 6.40
C TRP A 153 4.58 12.02 6.15
N GLY A 154 4.91 12.80 7.17
CA GLY A 154 5.80 13.96 7.05
C GLY A 154 7.20 13.56 6.60
N VAL A 155 7.81 12.57 7.25
CA VAL A 155 9.19 12.12 6.92
C VAL A 155 9.25 11.54 5.52
N VAL A 156 8.34 10.64 5.16
CA VAL A 156 8.34 9.97 3.85
C VAL A 156 8.02 10.97 2.72
N LEU A 157 7.04 11.86 2.92
CA LEU A 157 6.70 12.88 1.92
C LEU A 157 7.87 13.83 1.66
N ILE A 158 8.51 14.36 2.71
CA ILE A 158 9.69 15.23 2.57
C ILE A 158 10.81 14.49 1.85
N ALA A 159 11.07 13.24 2.21
CA ALA A 159 12.10 12.43 1.57
C ALA A 159 11.79 12.15 0.09
N ASN A 160 10.55 11.78 -0.25
CA ASN A 160 10.13 11.57 -1.63
C ASN A 160 10.29 12.85 -2.47
N ILE A 161 9.87 13.99 -1.94
CA ILE A 161 10.02 15.31 -2.61
C ILE A 161 11.50 15.63 -2.82
N ALA A 162 12.35 15.41 -1.81
CA ALA A 162 13.79 15.66 -1.92
C ALA A 162 14.46 14.76 -2.97
N GLY A 163 14.10 13.47 -3.01
CA GLY A 163 14.59 12.54 -4.03
C GLY A 163 14.12 12.91 -5.44
N ALA A 164 12.85 13.27 -5.58
CA ALA A 164 12.27 13.71 -6.85
C ALA A 164 12.90 15.03 -7.34
N ALA A 165 13.16 15.97 -6.43
CA ALA A 165 13.85 17.23 -6.74
C ALA A 165 15.29 16.96 -7.21
N LEU A 166 16.05 16.09 -6.55
CA LEU A 166 17.40 15.75 -7.00
C LEU A 166 17.38 15.09 -8.39
N GLY A 167 16.46 14.15 -8.61
CA GLY A 167 16.27 13.50 -9.91
C GLY A 167 15.96 14.53 -11.00
N ALA A 168 14.96 15.40 -10.77
CA ALA A 168 14.58 16.46 -11.68
C ALA A 168 15.73 17.46 -11.96
N TYR A 169 16.51 17.82 -10.93
CA TYR A 169 17.67 18.70 -11.08
C TYR A 169 18.72 18.11 -12.02
N ILE A 170 19.06 16.82 -11.84
CA ILE A 170 19.97 16.10 -12.72
C ILE A 170 19.42 16.08 -14.15
N LEU A 171 18.15 15.73 -14.33
CA LEU A 171 17.54 15.67 -15.67
C LEU A 171 17.51 17.04 -16.37
N ALA A 172 17.35 18.14 -15.63
CA ALA A 172 17.28 19.49 -16.17
C ALA A 172 18.66 20.07 -16.55
N HIS A 173 19.73 19.67 -15.85
CA HIS A 173 21.06 20.29 -16.00
C HIS A 173 22.12 19.39 -16.63
N THR A 174 21.80 18.12 -16.90
CA THR A 174 22.74 17.17 -17.51
C THR A 174 22.23 16.69 -18.87
N HIS A 175 23.08 16.01 -19.62
CA HIS A 175 22.74 15.43 -20.92
C HIS A 175 22.16 14.01 -20.83
N VAL A 176 21.56 13.65 -19.68
CA VAL A 176 20.83 12.37 -19.53
C VAL A 176 19.63 12.32 -20.50
N LEU A 177 18.97 13.46 -20.72
CA LEU A 177 17.93 13.62 -21.71
C LEU A 177 18.48 14.31 -22.97
N SER A 178 18.03 13.88 -24.14
CA SER A 178 18.27 14.62 -25.39
C SER A 178 17.54 15.97 -25.34
N PRO A 179 17.97 16.98 -26.13
CA PRO A 179 17.27 18.26 -26.22
C PRO A 179 15.76 18.11 -26.53
N ASP A 180 15.41 17.19 -27.41
CA ASP A 180 14.00 16.90 -27.75
C ASP A 180 13.24 16.29 -26.57
N ALA A 181 13.87 15.41 -25.78
CA ALA A 181 13.25 14.83 -24.60
C ALA A 181 13.08 15.85 -23.47
N ILE A 182 14.04 16.77 -23.30
CA ILE A 182 13.92 17.91 -22.38
C ILE A 182 12.71 18.77 -22.77
N LYS A 183 12.59 19.13 -24.06
CA LYS A 183 11.47 19.91 -24.58
C LYS A 183 10.13 19.17 -24.36
N ALA A 184 10.08 17.88 -24.69
CA ALA A 184 8.89 17.05 -24.50
C ALA A 184 8.48 16.97 -23.02
N GLY A 185 9.45 16.79 -22.11
CA GLY A 185 9.21 16.79 -20.66
C GLY A 185 8.69 18.14 -20.16
N ALA A 186 9.26 19.25 -20.62
CA ALA A 186 8.82 20.59 -20.25
C ALA A 186 7.39 20.88 -20.75
N THR A 187 7.09 20.51 -22.00
CA THR A 187 5.74 20.64 -22.57
C THR A 187 4.73 19.80 -21.81
N PHE A 188 5.07 18.57 -21.43
CA PHE A 188 4.18 17.71 -20.64
C PHE A 188 3.91 18.30 -19.25
N ALA A 189 4.95 18.75 -18.54
CA ALA A 189 4.80 19.40 -17.24
C ALA A 189 3.88 20.63 -17.33
N GLN A 190 4.11 21.49 -18.33
CA GLN A 190 3.29 22.67 -18.59
C GLN A 190 1.82 22.31 -18.88
N GLN A 191 1.56 21.31 -19.73
CA GLN A 191 0.21 20.82 -20.01
C GLN A 191 -0.51 20.35 -18.74
N GLY A 192 0.21 19.67 -17.84
CA GLY A 192 -0.33 19.27 -16.53
C GLY A 192 -0.78 20.47 -15.69
N PHE A 193 0.04 21.53 -15.65
CA PHE A 193 -0.26 22.75 -14.89
C PHE A 193 -1.44 23.55 -15.47
N GLU A 194 -1.57 23.56 -16.80
CA GLU A 194 -2.64 24.27 -17.51
C GLU A 194 -3.98 23.52 -17.46
N THR A 195 -3.94 22.19 -17.56
CA THR A 195 -5.14 21.32 -17.45
C THR A 195 -5.68 21.30 -16.02
N GLY A 196 -4.80 21.52 -15.03
CA GLY A 196 -5.13 21.48 -13.61
C GLY A 196 -5.73 22.78 -13.09
N ARG A 197 -6.98 23.11 -13.44
CA ARG A 197 -7.77 23.96 -12.52
C ARG A 197 -7.77 23.26 -11.16
N TRP A 198 -7.70 24.02 -10.07
CA TRP A 198 -7.52 23.51 -8.71
C TRP A 198 -8.29 22.18 -8.48
N TRP A 199 -9.61 22.23 -8.66
CA TRP A 199 -10.49 21.08 -8.45
C TRP A 199 -10.33 19.94 -9.45
N ASP A 200 -10.00 20.24 -10.71
CA ASP A 200 -9.74 19.20 -11.72
C ASP A 200 -8.48 18.42 -11.35
N ALA A 201 -7.42 19.12 -10.92
CA ALA A 201 -6.21 18.48 -10.41
C ALA A 201 -6.47 17.66 -9.15
N PHE A 202 -7.28 18.19 -8.23
CA PHE A 202 -7.70 17.48 -7.02
C PHE A 202 -8.44 16.18 -7.33
N PHE A 203 -9.48 16.20 -8.16
CA PHE A 203 -10.28 14.99 -8.42
C PHE A 203 -9.51 13.96 -9.25
N LYS A 204 -8.70 14.38 -10.23
CA LYS A 204 -7.76 13.48 -10.92
C LYS A 204 -6.82 12.79 -9.92
N ALA A 205 -6.34 13.54 -8.93
CA ALA A 205 -5.49 13.02 -7.88
C ALA A 205 -6.22 12.12 -6.87
N VAL A 206 -7.51 12.35 -6.62
CA VAL A 206 -8.35 11.42 -5.83
C VAL A 206 -8.40 10.05 -6.50
N PHE A 207 -8.66 10.01 -7.81
CA PHE A 207 -8.64 8.74 -8.55
C PHE A 207 -7.25 8.09 -8.56
N ALA A 208 -6.17 8.87 -8.74
CA ALA A 208 -4.81 8.35 -8.65
C ALA A 208 -4.52 7.73 -7.27
N GLY A 209 -4.86 8.43 -6.19
CA GLY A 209 -4.67 7.95 -4.82
C GLY A 209 -5.46 6.68 -4.54
N TRP A 210 -6.70 6.60 -5.05
CA TRP A 210 -7.52 5.39 -4.95
C TRP A 210 -6.87 4.21 -5.68
N LEU A 211 -6.40 4.41 -6.92
CA LEU A 211 -5.70 3.37 -7.68
C LEU A 211 -4.45 2.86 -6.96
N VAL A 212 -3.63 3.77 -6.41
CA VAL A 212 -2.42 3.39 -5.65
C VAL A 212 -2.77 2.60 -4.39
N ALA A 213 -3.77 3.04 -3.62
CA ALA A 213 -4.23 2.26 -2.47
C ALA A 213 -4.75 0.87 -2.88
N GLY A 214 -5.41 0.77 -4.05
CA GLY A 214 -5.82 -0.50 -4.65
C GLY A 214 -4.64 -1.41 -4.95
N VAL A 215 -3.56 -0.86 -5.54
CA VAL A 215 -2.31 -1.61 -5.79
C VAL A 215 -1.73 -2.16 -4.49
N VAL A 216 -1.68 -1.37 -3.42
CA VAL A 216 -1.19 -1.83 -2.11
C VAL A 216 -2.02 -3.03 -1.62
N TRP A 217 -3.35 -2.92 -1.67
CA TRP A 217 -4.25 -4.02 -1.27
C TRP A 217 -4.02 -5.29 -2.10
N ILE A 218 -4.03 -5.17 -3.42
CA ILE A 218 -3.93 -6.33 -4.33
C ILE A 218 -2.52 -6.94 -4.27
N ASN A 219 -1.46 -6.14 -4.11
CA ASN A 219 -0.08 -6.65 -3.97
C ASN A 219 0.13 -7.48 -2.70
N VAL A 220 -0.56 -7.13 -1.62
CA VAL A 220 -0.57 -7.91 -0.37
C VAL A 220 -1.32 -9.24 -0.56
N ALA A 221 -2.33 -9.26 -1.42
CA ALA A 221 -3.04 -10.47 -1.83
C ALA A 221 -2.21 -11.34 -2.79
N ALA A 222 -1.32 -10.74 -3.60
CA ALA A 222 -0.48 -11.44 -4.55
C ALA A 222 0.62 -12.27 -3.88
N ARG A 223 0.91 -13.45 -4.47
CA ARG A 223 1.81 -14.46 -3.91
C ARG A 223 3.18 -14.49 -4.55
N ASP A 224 3.25 -14.15 -5.82
CA ASP A 224 4.47 -14.19 -6.61
C ASP A 224 4.83 -12.80 -7.16
N THR A 225 6.09 -12.68 -7.57
CA THR A 225 6.66 -11.42 -8.06
C THR A 225 6.11 -11.03 -9.44
N ILE A 226 5.77 -12.00 -10.30
CA ILE A 226 5.28 -11.71 -11.66
C ILE A 226 3.89 -11.08 -11.58
N SER A 227 2.99 -11.64 -10.77
CA SER A 227 1.67 -11.05 -10.52
C SER A 227 1.79 -9.62 -10.00
N ARG A 228 2.68 -9.37 -9.02
CA ARG A 228 2.92 -8.02 -8.49
C ARG A 228 3.43 -7.07 -9.56
N LEU A 229 4.37 -7.51 -10.40
CA LEU A 229 4.87 -6.73 -11.52
C LEU A 229 3.74 -6.33 -12.47
N VAL A 230 2.90 -7.29 -12.87
CA VAL A 230 1.78 -7.04 -13.79
C VAL A 230 0.75 -6.07 -13.18
N ILE A 231 0.39 -6.24 -11.91
CA ILE A 231 -0.55 -5.34 -11.20
C ILE A 231 0.00 -3.91 -11.17
N VAL A 232 1.25 -3.75 -10.72
CA VAL A 232 1.92 -2.44 -10.63
C VAL A 232 2.01 -1.81 -12.02
N TYR A 233 2.43 -2.58 -13.02
CA TYR A 233 2.56 -2.11 -14.39
C TYR A 233 1.24 -1.57 -14.93
N ILE A 234 0.16 -2.37 -14.89
CA ILE A 234 -1.14 -2.00 -15.45
C ILE A 234 -1.70 -0.76 -14.76
N VAL A 235 -1.62 -0.69 -13.43
CA VAL A 235 -2.22 0.44 -12.70
C VAL A 235 -1.44 1.73 -12.92
N PHE A 236 -0.11 1.72 -12.85
CA PHE A 236 0.66 2.94 -13.09
C PHE A 236 0.69 3.33 -14.58
N TYR A 237 0.51 2.37 -15.50
CA TYR A 237 0.26 2.67 -16.91
C TYR A 237 -1.08 3.39 -17.07
N MET A 238 -2.13 2.90 -16.40
CA MET A 238 -3.44 3.56 -16.36
C MET A 238 -3.35 4.99 -15.84
N VAL A 239 -2.60 5.23 -14.75
CA VAL A 239 -2.37 6.58 -14.21
C VAL A 239 -1.83 7.54 -15.27
N ALA A 240 -0.87 7.09 -16.09
CA ALA A 240 -0.30 7.92 -17.16
C ALA A 240 -1.26 8.13 -18.33
N VAL A 241 -1.85 7.07 -18.89
CA VAL A 241 -2.72 7.19 -20.07
C VAL A 241 -4.04 7.91 -19.78
N ALA A 242 -4.54 7.79 -18.54
CA ALA A 242 -5.74 8.49 -18.09
C ALA A 242 -5.46 9.91 -17.57
N ASP A 243 -4.20 10.38 -17.67
CA ASP A 243 -3.81 11.75 -17.31
C ASP A 243 -4.16 12.10 -15.85
N LEU A 244 -3.95 11.13 -14.96
CA LEU A 244 -4.17 11.28 -13.53
C LEU A 244 -2.90 11.80 -12.84
N PHE A 245 -3.08 12.55 -11.75
CA PHE A 245 -1.95 13.17 -11.06
C PHE A 245 -1.54 12.39 -9.82
N HIS A 246 -0.32 11.87 -9.83
CA HIS A 246 0.33 11.28 -8.65
C HIS A 246 1.22 12.32 -7.97
N VAL A 247 1.09 12.50 -6.65
CA VAL A 247 1.75 13.62 -5.93
C VAL A 247 3.27 13.69 -6.07
N ILE A 248 3.95 12.54 -6.15
CA ILE A 248 5.42 12.52 -6.26
C ILE A 248 5.88 12.74 -7.72
N THR A 249 5.12 12.30 -8.72
CA THR A 249 5.45 12.59 -10.13
C THR A 249 5.15 14.05 -10.44
N ALA A 250 4.03 14.58 -9.94
CA ALA A 250 3.70 15.99 -10.01
C ALA A 250 4.77 16.88 -9.34
N ALA A 251 5.39 16.44 -8.25
CA ALA A 251 6.54 17.12 -7.66
C ALA A 251 7.75 17.11 -8.61
N ALA A 252 8.07 15.97 -9.21
CA ALA A 252 9.16 15.86 -10.17
C ALA A 252 8.94 16.76 -11.40
N ASP A 253 7.73 16.77 -11.96
CA ASP A 253 7.35 17.61 -13.11
C ASP A 253 7.51 19.11 -12.77
N LEU A 254 7.01 19.51 -11.61
CA LEU A 254 7.14 20.88 -11.08
C LEU A 254 8.60 21.28 -10.90
N PHE A 255 9.42 20.44 -10.25
CA PHE A 255 10.82 20.75 -10.03
C PHE A 255 11.60 20.80 -11.34
N PHE A 256 11.33 19.86 -12.27
CA PHE A 256 11.97 19.84 -13.58
C PHE A 256 11.69 21.13 -14.33
N PHE A 257 10.42 21.57 -14.38
CA PHE A 257 10.02 22.82 -15.02
C PHE A 257 10.72 24.05 -14.40
N VAL A 258 10.76 24.12 -13.06
CA VAL A 258 11.40 25.23 -12.33
C VAL A 258 12.91 25.24 -12.55
N PHE A 259 13.56 24.08 -12.51
CA PHE A 259 15.01 23.96 -12.71
C PHE A 259 15.45 24.26 -14.14
N LEU A 260 14.61 23.96 -15.14
CA LEU A 260 14.83 24.39 -16.52
C LEU A 260 14.68 25.91 -16.72
N GLN A 261 14.14 26.63 -15.75
CA GLN A 261 13.79 28.05 -15.88
C GLN A 261 12.86 28.30 -17.09
N ALA A 262 11.96 27.35 -17.36
CA ALA A 262 11.00 27.47 -18.44
C ALA A 262 10.05 28.66 -18.21
N PRO A 263 9.64 29.40 -19.26
CA PRO A 263 8.70 30.50 -19.12
C PRO A 263 7.36 30.01 -18.54
N GLY A 264 6.93 30.57 -17.40
CA GLY A 264 5.67 30.18 -16.78
C GLY A 264 5.52 30.57 -15.32
N PRO A 265 4.57 29.96 -14.59
CA PRO A 265 4.34 30.25 -13.18
C PRO A 265 5.55 29.87 -12.31
N GLY A 266 5.88 30.73 -11.34
CA GLY A 266 6.96 30.43 -10.38
C GLY A 266 6.59 29.32 -9.37
N LEU A 267 7.60 28.83 -8.65
CA LEU A 267 7.51 27.70 -7.71
C LEU A 267 6.32 27.80 -6.74
N ILE A 268 6.15 28.94 -6.06
CA ILE A 268 5.07 29.13 -5.07
C ILE A 268 3.69 28.98 -5.73
N SER A 269 3.53 29.50 -6.94
CA SER A 269 2.27 29.40 -7.70
C SER A 269 1.98 27.95 -8.08
N LEU A 270 2.98 27.22 -8.58
CA LEU A 270 2.83 25.80 -8.93
C LEU A 270 2.54 24.94 -7.70
N VAL A 271 3.21 25.21 -6.57
CA VAL A 271 2.94 24.51 -5.31
C VAL A 271 1.50 24.71 -4.88
N HIS A 272 1.00 25.95 -4.85
CA HIS A 272 -0.34 26.25 -4.38
C HIS A 272 -1.45 25.80 -5.36
N ARG A 273 -1.26 26.03 -6.67
CA ARG A 273 -2.31 25.83 -7.68
C ARG A 273 -2.36 24.43 -8.26
N PHE A 274 -1.25 23.69 -8.22
CA PHE A 274 -1.14 22.37 -8.85
C PHE A 274 -0.72 21.28 -7.86
N TRP A 275 0.42 21.42 -7.17
CA TRP A 275 0.93 20.33 -6.35
C TRP A 275 0.12 20.08 -5.08
N LEU A 276 -0.27 21.13 -4.35
CA LEU A 276 -1.14 21.04 -3.18
C LEU A 276 -2.47 20.32 -3.49
N PRO A 277 -3.14 20.60 -4.63
CA PRO A 277 -4.26 19.77 -5.08
C PRO A 277 -4.00 18.32 -5.19
N VAL A 278 -2.89 18.00 -5.82
CA VAL A 278 -2.53 16.64 -6.09
C VAL A 278 -2.22 15.92 -4.78
N LEU A 279 -1.54 16.58 -3.83
CA LEU A 279 -1.30 16.04 -2.50
C LEU A 279 -2.60 15.74 -1.75
N LEU A 280 -3.50 16.71 -1.66
CA LEU A 280 -4.77 16.53 -0.95
C LEU A 280 -5.62 15.46 -1.62
N GLY A 281 -5.73 15.48 -2.94
CA GLY A 281 -6.48 14.50 -3.71
C GLY A 281 -5.94 13.08 -3.51
N ASN A 282 -4.63 12.86 -3.67
CA ASN A 282 -4.03 11.54 -3.46
C ASN A 282 -4.25 11.02 -2.03
N THR A 283 -4.14 11.91 -1.03
CA THR A 283 -4.38 11.55 0.38
C THR A 283 -5.83 11.13 0.59
N VAL A 284 -6.79 11.92 0.10
CA VAL A 284 -8.22 11.63 0.21
C VAL A 284 -8.58 10.33 -0.52
N GLY A 285 -8.11 10.15 -1.76
CA GLY A 285 -8.36 8.95 -2.55
C GLY A 285 -7.83 7.68 -1.90
N GLY A 286 -6.63 7.74 -1.32
CA GLY A 286 -6.04 6.61 -0.62
C GLY A 286 -6.80 6.20 0.64
N VAL A 287 -7.23 7.19 1.43
CA VAL A 287 -8.03 6.96 2.65
C VAL A 287 -9.44 6.44 2.30
N MET A 288 -10.04 6.93 1.22
CA MET A 288 -11.41 6.58 0.80
C MET A 288 -11.59 5.08 0.54
N LEU A 289 -10.63 4.41 -0.10
CA LEU A 289 -10.72 2.97 -0.39
C LEU A 289 -10.99 2.16 0.89
N PHE A 290 -10.30 2.50 1.99
CA PHE A 290 -10.55 1.83 3.26
C PHE A 290 -11.87 2.24 3.89
N ALA A 291 -12.24 3.53 3.86
CA ALA A 291 -13.49 4.01 4.43
C ALA A 291 -14.71 3.26 3.85
N PHE A 292 -14.73 3.03 2.53
CA PHE A 292 -15.78 2.22 1.89
C PHE A 292 -15.72 0.75 2.29
N SER A 293 -14.52 0.16 2.35
CA SER A 293 -14.36 -1.26 2.71
C SER A 293 -14.70 -1.57 4.18
N ALA A 294 -14.45 -0.60 5.08
CA ALA A 294 -14.71 -0.71 6.51
C ALA A 294 -16.19 -0.51 6.85
N TYR A 295 -16.87 0.40 6.13
CA TYR A 295 -18.33 0.58 6.26
C TYR A 295 -19.11 -0.67 5.85
N ALA A 296 -18.63 -1.41 4.85
CA ALA A 296 -19.29 -2.61 4.35
C ALA A 296 -19.15 -3.85 5.27
N GLN A 297 -18.30 -3.81 6.30
CA GLN A 297 -17.88 -5.01 7.05
C GLN A 297 -17.94 -4.82 8.57
N THR A 298 -19.10 -4.42 9.07
CA THR A 298 -19.39 -4.07 10.46
C THR A 298 -19.30 -5.23 11.49
N GLU A 299 -18.73 -6.38 11.13
CA GLU A 299 -18.46 -7.49 12.05
C GLU A 299 -16.98 -7.87 12.09
N GLN A 300 -16.12 -6.95 12.54
CA GLN A 300 -14.72 -7.31 12.81
C GLN A 300 -14.62 -8.07 14.13
N ARG A 301 -14.41 -9.40 14.02
CA ARG A 301 -13.88 -10.22 15.12
C ARG A 301 -12.57 -9.58 15.58
N ARG A 302 -12.61 -9.02 16.79
CA ARG A 302 -11.52 -8.28 17.43
C ARG A 302 -10.31 -9.19 17.60
N TYR A 303 -9.12 -8.72 17.25
CA TYR A 303 -7.87 -9.39 17.64
C TYR A 303 -7.76 -9.33 19.17
N PRO A 304 -7.96 -10.44 19.91
CA PRO A 304 -8.07 -10.40 21.37
C PRO A 304 -6.76 -9.99 22.07
N GLU A 305 -5.64 -10.08 21.35
CA GLU A 305 -4.30 -9.98 21.92
C GLU A 305 -3.61 -8.62 21.71
N VAL A 306 -4.27 -7.65 21.04
CA VAL A 306 -3.62 -6.37 20.70
C VAL A 306 -4.13 -5.24 21.59
N ARG A 307 -3.22 -4.55 22.28
CA ARG A 307 -3.54 -3.37 23.10
C ARG A 307 -4.15 -2.27 22.23
N ILE A 308 -5.35 -1.83 22.60
CA ILE A 308 -6.07 -0.71 21.99
C ILE A 308 -5.68 0.58 22.71
N LEU A 309 -5.38 1.63 21.95
CA LEU A 309 -5.09 2.96 22.50
C LEU A 309 -6.36 3.64 23.01
N THR A 310 -6.27 4.29 24.17
CA THR A 310 -7.30 5.23 24.63
C THR A 310 -7.41 6.43 23.67
N LEU A 311 -8.51 7.18 23.70
CA LEU A 311 -8.66 8.35 22.82
C LEU A 311 -7.54 9.39 23.02
N ARG A 312 -7.10 9.58 24.27
CA ARG A 312 -5.97 10.46 24.60
C ARG A 312 -4.66 9.94 24.00
N GLU A 313 -4.40 8.64 24.10
CA GLU A 313 -3.20 8.03 23.51
C GLU A 313 -3.26 8.06 21.97
N LEU A 314 -4.42 7.84 21.39
CA LEU A 314 -4.65 7.93 19.95
C LEU A 314 -4.27 9.30 19.41
N LEU A 315 -4.71 10.37 20.08
CA LEU A 315 -4.54 11.74 19.59
C LEU A 315 -3.18 12.37 19.95
N PHE A 316 -2.60 12.01 21.10
CA PHE A 316 -1.48 12.76 21.68
C PHE A 316 -0.25 11.92 22.06
N SER A 317 -0.25 10.61 21.81
CA SER A 317 0.94 9.78 22.08
C SER A 317 1.75 9.49 20.82
N MET A 318 2.96 8.97 21.01
CA MET A 318 3.78 8.35 19.95
C MET A 318 3.72 6.81 20.03
N LYS A 319 2.62 6.26 20.56
CA LYS A 319 2.43 4.82 20.72
C LYS A 319 1.80 4.23 19.46
N GLY A 320 2.28 3.07 19.06
CA GLY A 320 1.81 2.34 17.90
C GLY A 320 2.89 1.34 17.48
N GLY A 321 2.53 0.38 16.66
CA GLY A 321 3.40 -0.77 16.41
C GLY A 321 3.23 -1.82 17.51
N ARG A 322 3.20 -3.11 17.18
CA ARG A 322 3.20 -4.18 18.19
C ARG A 322 4.47 -4.08 19.05
N PRO A 323 4.39 -4.09 20.39
CA PRO A 323 5.54 -4.36 21.24
C PRO A 323 5.82 -5.86 21.19
N PHE A 324 6.50 -6.35 20.16
CA PHE A 324 6.73 -7.77 20.03
C PHE A 324 7.96 -8.22 20.82
N LYS A 325 7.74 -9.27 21.62
CA LYS A 325 8.78 -10.16 22.15
C LYS A 325 9.45 -11.00 21.05
N THR A 326 8.97 -10.98 19.81
CA THR A 326 9.62 -11.62 18.66
C THR A 326 10.72 -10.71 18.09
N PRO A 327 11.99 -11.16 18.08
CA PRO A 327 13.10 -10.36 17.57
C PRO A 327 12.88 -10.02 16.09
N ARG A 328 13.12 -8.76 15.72
CA ARG A 328 13.33 -8.39 14.31
C ARG A 328 14.46 -9.27 13.76
N PRO A 329 14.35 -9.86 12.55
CA PRO A 329 15.49 -10.52 11.93
C PRO A 329 16.63 -9.51 11.82
N ARG A 330 17.71 -9.74 12.57
CA ARG A 330 18.91 -8.89 12.49
C ARG A 330 19.53 -9.10 11.11
N PRO A 331 19.91 -8.03 10.39
CA PRO A 331 20.66 -8.20 9.17
C PRO A 331 21.96 -8.98 9.45
N PRO A 332 22.38 -9.88 8.54
CA PRO A 332 23.43 -10.87 8.80
C PRO A 332 24.81 -10.26 9.13
N TRP A 333 25.03 -8.98 8.82
CA TRP A 333 26.30 -8.28 9.06
C TRP A 333 26.47 -7.70 10.48
N LYS A 334 25.51 -7.89 11.41
CA LYS A 334 25.67 -7.54 12.84
C LYS A 334 25.99 -8.76 13.74
N LYS A 335 26.83 -9.66 13.26
CA LYS A 335 27.50 -10.67 14.11
C LYS A 335 28.99 -10.35 14.16
N GLY A 336 29.44 -9.76 15.26
CA GLY A 336 30.86 -9.52 15.53
C GLY A 336 31.20 -8.05 15.74
N SER A 337 30.94 -7.56 16.95
CA SER A 337 31.73 -6.50 17.58
C SER A 337 31.81 -6.82 19.07
#